data_AF-A0A7R6W5Q3-F1
#
_entry.id   AF-A0A7R6W5Q3-F1
#
_cell.length_a   1.000
_cell.length_b   1.000
_cell.length_c   1.000
_cell.angle_alpha   90.00
_cell.angle_beta   90.00
_cell.angle_gamma   90.00
#
_symmetry.space_group_name_H-M   'P 1'
#
loop_
_entity.id
_entity.type
_entity.pdbx_description
1 polymer ?
#
loop_
_entity_poly.entity_id
_entity_poly.type
_entity_poly.pdbx_seq_one_letter_code
_entity_poly.pdbx_strand_id
1 'polypeptide(L)'
;MNKLQNEWNILHQDIEKYARFSLLIKLFSVLVCLLAFTYQLSAWLAILFILILWLQNGIWQTFQARLEKRILFIEQQIQSSTNSDDMAFQLYSQFQEQRLGAVGLVKEYCINSLKPTIAYPFVLLVVVVGGYGLFM
;
A
#
# COMPACT_ATOMS: atom_id res chain seq x y z
N MET A 1 13.62 -22.19 -16.29
CA MET A 1 13.34 -20.80 -15.88
C MET A 1 14.66 -20.04 -15.85
N ASN A 2 14.74 -18.88 -16.51
CA ASN A 2 15.97 -18.10 -16.57
C ASN A 2 16.30 -17.57 -15.15
N LYS A 3 17.58 -17.51 -14.74
CA LYS A 3 17.95 -17.14 -13.35
C LYS A 3 17.34 -15.79 -12.93
N LEU A 4 17.30 -14.84 -13.87
CA LEU A 4 16.72 -13.50 -13.70
C LEU A 4 15.21 -13.53 -13.50
N GLN A 5 14.47 -14.41 -14.19
CA GLN A 5 13.02 -14.55 -14.03
C GLN A 5 12.66 -15.10 -12.63
N ASN A 6 13.49 -16.01 -12.10
CA ASN A 6 13.30 -16.51 -10.75
C ASN A 6 13.59 -15.43 -9.69
N GLU A 7 14.66 -14.65 -9.88
CA GLU A 7 14.96 -13.50 -9.01
C GLU A 7 13.83 -12.46 -9.05
N TRP A 8 13.27 -12.17 -10.24
CA TRP A 8 12.13 -11.27 -10.40
C TRP A 8 10.91 -11.73 -9.60
N ASN A 9 10.53 -13.01 -9.70
CA ASN A 9 9.37 -13.54 -8.97
C ASN A 9 9.55 -13.46 -7.44
N ILE A 10 10.75 -13.76 -6.94
CA ILE A 10 11.06 -13.66 -5.50
C ILE A 10 10.96 -12.21 -5.04
N LEU A 11 11.56 -11.28 -5.78
CA LEU A 11 11.52 -9.84 -5.45
C LEU A 11 10.11 -9.28 -5.50
N HIS A 12 9.32 -9.65 -6.51
CA HIS A 12 7.92 -9.24 -6.64
C HIS A 12 7.10 -9.67 -5.42
N GLN A 13 7.22 -10.95 -5.02
CA GLN A 13 6.53 -11.46 -3.83
C GLN A 13 6.95 -10.72 -2.55
N ASP A 14 8.23 -10.41 -2.38
CA ASP A 14 8.70 -9.69 -1.20
C ASP A 14 8.20 -8.24 -1.17
N ILE A 15 8.18 -7.54 -2.31
CA ILE A 15 7.58 -6.21 -2.45
C ILE A 15 6.09 -6.25 -2.05
N GLU A 16 5.33 -7.23 -2.53
CA GLU A 16 3.93 -7.40 -2.16
C GLU A 16 3.72 -7.71 -0.67
N LYS A 17 4.63 -8.47 -0.05
CA LYS A 17 4.60 -8.71 1.41
C LYS A 17 4.79 -7.40 2.16
N TYR A 18 5.79 -6.59 1.80
CA TYR A 18 6.00 -5.28 2.44
C TYR A 18 4.81 -4.35 2.27
N ALA A 19 4.16 -4.34 1.10
CA ALA A 19 2.94 -3.57 0.86
C ALA A 19 1.79 -4.01 1.79
N ARG A 20 1.57 -5.33 1.93
CA ARG A 20 0.56 -5.87 2.85
C ARG A 20 0.87 -5.53 4.30
N PHE A 21 2.12 -5.65 4.71
CA PHE A 21 2.56 -5.29 6.05
C PHE A 21 2.39 -3.79 6.34
N SER A 22 2.70 -2.90 5.38
CA SER A 22 2.42 -1.47 5.50
C SER A 22 0.93 -1.19 5.73
N LEU A 23 0.04 -1.89 5.02
CA LEU A 23 -1.40 -1.78 5.22
C LEU A 23 -1.83 -2.25 6.61
N LEU A 24 -1.27 -3.36 7.10
CA LEU A 24 -1.54 -3.88 8.44
C LEU A 24 -1.12 -2.89 9.54
N ILE A 25 0.05 -2.24 9.42
CA ILE A 25 0.44 -1.20 10.38
C ILE A 25 -0.55 -0.03 10.38
N LYS A 26 -1.01 0.41 9.20
CA LYS A 26 -1.97 1.51 9.11
C LYS A 26 -3.30 1.14 9.79
N LEU A 27 -3.80 -0.07 9.53
CA LEU A 27 -5.02 -0.57 10.15
C LEU A 27 -4.87 -0.69 11.68
N PHE A 28 -3.73 -1.20 12.13
CA PHE A 28 -3.42 -1.30 13.55
C PHE A 28 -3.30 0.09 14.20
N SER A 29 -2.75 1.08 13.51
CA SER A 29 -2.69 2.47 13.99
C SER A 29 -4.09 3.08 14.17
N VAL A 30 -5.01 2.80 13.23
CA VAL A 30 -6.43 3.20 13.36
C VAL A 30 -7.09 2.51 14.55
N LEU A 31 -6.82 1.23 14.77
CA LEU A 31 -7.32 0.47 15.92
C LEU A 31 -6.80 1.05 17.24
N VAL A 32 -5.49 1.36 17.35
CA VAL A 32 -4.91 2.02 18.53
C VAL A 32 -5.58 3.37 18.79
N CYS A 33 -5.84 4.16 17.76
CA CYS A 33 -6.56 5.43 17.89
C CYS A 33 -7.99 5.23 18.42
N LEU A 34 -8.72 4.24 17.90
CA LEU A 34 -10.08 3.94 18.33
C LEU A 34 -10.11 3.44 19.78
N LEU A 35 -9.20 2.54 20.17
CA LEU A 35 -9.07 2.08 21.55
C LEU A 35 -8.68 3.21 22.50
N ALA A 36 -7.78 4.10 22.07
CA ALA A 36 -7.40 5.27 22.87
C ALA A 36 -8.61 6.17 23.18
N PHE A 37 -9.50 6.36 22.19
CA PHE A 37 -10.74 7.10 22.36
C PHE A 37 -11.74 6.38 23.28
N THR A 38 -11.99 5.09 23.05
CA THR A 38 -12.96 4.30 23.84
C THR A 38 -12.57 4.17 25.31
N TYR A 39 -11.28 4.01 25.60
CA TYR A 39 -10.77 3.84 26.96
C TYR A 39 -10.25 5.14 27.60
N GLN A 40 -10.45 6.29 26.97
CA GLN A 40 -9.96 7.60 27.45
C GLN A 40 -8.46 7.59 27.81
N LEU A 41 -7.67 6.89 27.00
CA LEU A 41 -6.23 6.75 27.18
C LEU A 41 -5.55 8.12 27.05
N SER A 42 -4.42 8.31 27.73
CA SER A 42 -3.71 9.59 27.63
C SER A 42 -3.23 9.85 26.20
N ALA A 43 -3.55 11.04 25.68
CA ALA A 43 -3.23 11.42 24.29
C ALA A 43 -1.73 11.29 23.99
N TRP A 44 -0.86 11.63 24.95
CA TRP A 44 0.59 11.49 24.84
C TRP A 44 1.03 10.05 24.61
N LEU A 45 0.41 9.08 25.28
CA LEU A 45 0.76 7.67 25.15
C LEU A 45 0.27 7.12 23.81
N ALA A 46 -0.95 7.48 23.38
CA ALA A 46 -1.46 7.13 22.05
C ALA A 46 -0.57 7.68 20.92
N ILE A 47 -0.15 8.95 21.02
CA ILE A 47 0.78 9.58 20.07
C ILE A 47 2.11 8.82 20.01
N LEU A 48 2.67 8.45 21.16
CA LEU A 48 3.93 7.69 21.23
C LEU A 48 3.83 6.34 20.51
N PHE A 49 2.74 5.59 20.71
CA PHE A 49 2.50 4.33 20.00
C PHE A 49 2.35 4.53 18.48
N ILE A 50 1.58 5.54 18.07
CA ILE A 50 1.41 5.87 16.65
C ILE A 50 2.76 6.25 16.00
N LEU A 51 3.61 6.98 16.72
CA LEU A 51 4.93 7.39 16.23
C LEU A 51 5.85 6.18 16.01
N ILE A 52 5.85 5.21 16.93
CA ILE A 52 6.61 3.95 16.78
C ILE A 52 6.12 3.18 15.55
N LEU A 53 4.80 3.02 15.40
CA LEU A 53 4.19 2.35 14.25
C LEU A 53 4.52 3.07 12.93
N TRP A 54 4.50 4.41 12.94
CA TRP A 54 4.88 5.22 11.79
C TRP A 54 6.35 5.00 11.39
N LEU A 55 7.26 4.98 12.36
CA LEU A 55 8.69 4.70 12.13
C LEU A 55 8.89 3.30 11.53
N GLN A 56 8.22 2.28 12.09
CA GLN A 56 8.29 0.91 11.57
C GLN A 56 7.79 0.83 10.13
N ASN A 57 6.70 1.51 9.81
CA ASN A 57 6.21 1.61 8.45
C ASN A 57 7.21 2.30 7.51
N GLY A 58 7.88 3.36 7.96
CA GLY A 58 8.93 4.04 7.19
C GLY A 58 10.13 3.14 6.86
N ILE A 59 10.52 2.27 7.81
CA ILE A 59 11.58 1.27 7.60
C ILE A 59 11.18 0.30 6.48
N TRP A 60 9.97 -0.26 6.53
CA TRP A 60 9.47 -1.18 5.50
C TRP A 60 9.36 -0.52 4.13
N GLN A 61 8.87 0.71 4.05
CA GLN A 61 8.81 1.46 2.78
C GLN A 61 10.20 1.73 2.20
N THR A 62 11.22 1.93 3.05
CA THR A 62 12.60 2.12 2.59
C THR A 62 13.17 0.82 2.00
N PHE A 63 12.90 -0.33 2.62
CA PHE A 63 13.28 -1.62 2.06
C PHE A 63 12.55 -1.90 0.75
N GLN A 64 11.23 -1.68 0.71
CA GLN A 64 10.42 -1.82 -0.50
C GLN A 64 10.99 -0.98 -1.65
N ALA A 65 11.28 0.31 -1.42
CA ALA A 65 11.83 1.19 -2.44
C ALA A 65 13.20 0.73 -2.98
N ARG A 66 14.03 0.08 -2.15
CA ARG A 66 15.30 -0.50 -2.61
C ARG A 66 15.08 -1.74 -3.48
N LEU A 67 14.11 -2.58 -3.13
CA LEU A 67 13.75 -3.76 -3.92
C LEU A 67 13.10 -3.35 -5.25
N GLU A 68 12.26 -2.32 -5.27
CA GLU A 68 11.69 -1.75 -6.50
C GLU A 68 12.79 -1.24 -7.45
N LYS A 69 13.83 -0.58 -6.94
CA LYS A 69 14.99 -0.20 -7.78
C LYS A 69 15.73 -1.42 -8.34
N ARG A 70 15.84 -2.48 -7.55
CA ARG A 70 16.51 -3.72 -7.97
C ARG A 70 15.70 -4.49 -9.01
N ILE A 71 14.38 -4.57 -8.86
CA ILE A 71 13.53 -5.26 -9.82
C ILE A 71 13.56 -4.55 -11.17
N LEU A 72 13.50 -3.21 -11.21
CA LEU A 72 13.64 -2.41 -12.43
C LEU A 72 14.95 -2.70 -13.17
N PHE A 73 16.07 -2.83 -12.44
CA PHE A 73 17.36 -3.19 -13.04
C PHE A 73 17.32 -4.59 -13.67
N ILE A 74 16.64 -5.55 -13.03
CA ILE A 74 16.48 -6.91 -13.57
C ILE A 74 15.56 -6.91 -14.81
N GLU A 75 14.47 -6.16 -14.79
CA GLU A 75 13.58 -6.01 -15.96
C GLU A 75 14.33 -5.47 -17.18
N GLN A 76 15.19 -4.45 -16.98
CA GLN A 76 16.05 -3.91 -18.04
C GLN A 76 17.03 -4.97 -18.59
N GLN A 77 17.63 -5.80 -17.73
CA GLN A 77 18.51 -6.89 -18.17
C GLN A 77 17.76 -7.99 -18.94
N ILE A 78 16.56 -8.36 -18.49
CA ILE A 78 15.71 -9.34 -19.19
C ILE A 78 15.33 -8.81 -20.57
N GLN A 79 14.98 -7.53 -20.68
CA GLN A 79 14.65 -6.88 -21.96
C GLN A 79 15.84 -6.85 -22.92
N SER A 80 17.05 -6.55 -22.42
CA SER A 80 18.27 -6.55 -23.26
C SER A 80 18.74 -7.93 -23.73
N SER A 81 18.35 -9.00 -23.02
CA SER A 81 18.78 -10.37 -23.30
C SER A 81 17.78 -11.18 -24.14
N THR A 82 16.56 -10.67 -24.30
CA THR A 82 15.49 -11.33 -25.05
C THR A 82 15.26 -10.57 -26.37
N ASN A 83 15.33 -11.26 -27.50
CA ASN A 83 15.03 -10.67 -28.81
C ASN A 83 13.55 -10.27 -28.86
N SER A 84 13.30 -8.98 -28.63
CA SER A 84 12.24 -8.08 -29.13
C SER A 84 10.75 -8.47 -29.16
N ASP A 85 10.34 -9.71 -28.91
CA ASP A 85 8.91 -10.11 -28.96
C ASP A 85 8.33 -10.61 -27.62
N ASP A 86 9.15 -10.84 -26.60
CA ASP A 86 8.67 -11.30 -25.28
C ASP A 86 8.63 -10.12 -24.28
N MET A 87 7.50 -9.41 -24.24
CA MET A 87 7.24 -8.25 -23.35
C MET A 87 6.94 -8.66 -21.89
N ALA A 88 7.26 -9.90 -21.49
CA ALA A 88 7.03 -10.37 -20.14
C ALA A 88 7.95 -9.66 -19.12
N PHE A 89 7.50 -9.57 -17.86
CA PHE A 89 8.27 -8.99 -16.74
C PHE A 89 8.62 -7.50 -16.91
N GLN A 90 7.67 -6.68 -17.38
CA GLN A 90 7.81 -5.22 -17.50
C GLN A 90 6.80 -4.46 -16.62
N LEU A 91 6.31 -5.11 -15.57
CA LEU A 91 5.27 -4.52 -14.73
C LEU A 91 5.79 -3.23 -14.07
N TYR A 92 6.99 -3.27 -13.49
CA TYR A 92 7.51 -2.15 -12.72
C TYR A 92 8.00 -1.01 -13.62
N SER A 93 8.61 -1.32 -14.77
CA SER A 93 8.98 -0.32 -15.77
C SER A 93 7.77 0.42 -16.31
N GLN A 94 6.71 -0.29 -16.70
CA GLN A 94 5.46 0.31 -17.17
C GLN A 94 4.79 1.14 -16.07
N PHE A 95 4.75 0.64 -14.83
CA PHE A 95 4.23 1.41 -13.70
C PHE A 95 5.04 2.68 -13.42
N GLN A 96 6.37 2.64 -13.59
CA GLN A 96 7.22 3.82 -13.41
C GLN A 96 7.02 4.86 -14.52
N GLU A 97 6.85 4.42 -15.78
CA GLU A 97 6.55 5.30 -16.91
C GLU A 97 5.14 5.90 -16.82
N GLN A 98 4.18 5.13 -16.32
CA GLN A 98 2.79 5.55 -16.10
C GLN A 98 2.57 6.23 -14.75
N ARG A 99 3.61 6.46 -13.93
CA ARG A 99 3.46 7.18 -12.66
C ARG A 99 2.96 8.60 -12.93
N LEU A 100 1.63 8.74 -12.89
CA LEU A 100 0.97 10.00 -12.62
C LEU A 100 1.61 10.54 -11.34
N GLY A 101 1.97 11.83 -11.29
CA GLY A 101 2.55 12.43 -10.08
C GLY A 101 1.66 12.17 -8.85
N ALA A 102 2.17 12.40 -7.64
CA ALA A 102 1.45 12.10 -6.38
C ALA A 102 -0.03 12.59 -6.37
N VAL A 103 -0.31 13.72 -7.01
CA VAL A 103 -1.66 14.28 -7.18
C VAL A 103 -2.56 13.42 -8.07
N GLY A 104 -2.03 12.86 -9.16
CA GLY A 104 -2.79 11.99 -10.06
C GLY A 104 -3.11 10.63 -9.44
N LEU A 105 -2.20 10.07 -8.64
CA LEU A 105 -2.46 8.87 -7.82
C LEU A 105 -3.59 9.09 -6.80
N VAL A 106 -3.57 10.21 -6.07
CA VAL A 106 -4.65 10.54 -5.12
C VAL A 106 -5.99 10.64 -5.84
N LYS A 107 -6.02 11.32 -7.01
CA LYS A 107 -7.23 11.42 -7.83
C LYS A 107 -7.73 10.05 -8.26
N GLU A 108 -6.85 9.18 -8.74
CA GLU A 108 -7.20 7.83 -9.18
C GLU A 108 -7.73 6.97 -8.03
N TYR A 109 -7.10 7.05 -6.84
CA TYR A 109 -7.58 6.37 -5.64
C TYR A 109 -8.94 6.91 -5.19
N CYS A 110 -9.15 8.22 -5.17
CA CYS A 110 -10.47 8.79 -4.84
C CYS A 110 -11.55 8.30 -5.81
N ILE A 111 -11.29 8.34 -7.13
CA ILE A 111 -12.23 7.86 -8.14
C ILE A 111 -12.50 6.36 -7.97
N ASN A 112 -11.46 5.57 -7.68
CA ASN A 112 -11.60 4.14 -7.46
C ASN A 112 -12.39 3.82 -6.18
N SER A 113 -12.18 4.57 -5.09
CA SER A 113 -12.94 4.46 -3.85
C SER A 113 -14.42 4.85 -4.00
N LEU A 114 -14.73 5.73 -4.95
CA LEU A 114 -16.10 6.14 -5.28
C LEU A 114 -16.81 5.14 -6.21
N LYS A 115 -16.13 4.08 -6.68
CA LYS A 115 -16.80 3.03 -7.45
C LYS A 115 -17.90 2.40 -6.58
N PRO A 116 -19.12 2.22 -7.11
CA PRO A 116 -20.26 1.70 -6.34
C PRO A 116 -19.97 0.37 -5.64
N THR A 117 -19.16 -0.47 -6.28
CA THR A 117 -18.73 -1.78 -5.76
C THR A 117 -17.89 -1.69 -4.48
N ILE A 118 -17.23 -0.55 -4.24
CA ILE A 118 -16.37 -0.32 -3.06
C ILE A 118 -17.11 0.55 -2.04
N ALA A 119 -17.88 1.56 -2.48
CA ALA A 119 -18.52 2.53 -1.59
C ALA A 119 -19.78 2.00 -0.88
N TYR A 120 -20.54 1.10 -1.50
CA TYR A 120 -21.85 0.64 -1.00
C TYR A 120 -21.83 0.13 0.46
N PRO A 121 -20.88 -0.73 0.89
CA PRO A 121 -20.86 -1.22 2.27
C PRO A 121 -20.58 -0.12 3.31
N PHE A 122 -19.73 0.86 2.96
CA PHE A 122 -19.30 1.91 3.88
C PHE A 122 -20.37 2.98 4.08
N VAL A 123 -21.09 3.35 3.01
CA VAL A 123 -22.18 4.33 3.10
C VAL A 123 -23.28 3.81 4.03
N LEU A 124 -23.63 2.53 3.92
CA LEU A 124 -24.63 1.90 4.76
C LEU A 124 -24.20 1.88 6.24
N LEU A 125 -22.93 1.56 6.53
CA LEU A 125 -22.38 1.62 7.89
C LEU A 125 -22.41 3.03 8.48
N VAL A 126 -22.04 4.06 7.71
CA VAL A 126 -22.08 5.46 8.17
C VAL A 126 -23.51 5.90 8.47
N VAL A 127 -24.50 5.52 7.64
CA VAL A 127 -25.91 5.83 7.89
C VAL A 127 -26.42 5.15 9.16
N VAL A 128 -26.07 3.88 9.38
CA VAL A 128 -26.49 3.14 10.58
C VAL A 128 -25.87 3.75 11.84
N VAL A 129 -24.57 4.04 11.83
CA VAL A 129 -23.88 4.63 12.99
C VAL A 129 -24.35 6.07 13.26
N GLY A 130 -24.47 6.89 12.21
CA GLY A 130 -24.95 8.27 12.31
C GLY A 130 -26.41 8.36 12.78
N GLY A 131 -27.26 7.43 12.33
CA GLY A 131 -28.62 7.28 12.85
C GLY A 131 -28.63 6.90 14.33
N TYR A 132 -27.81 5.93 14.73
CA TYR A 132 -27.73 5.48 16.13
C TYR A 132 -27.26 6.59 17.09
N GLY A 133 -26.32 7.44 16.67
CA GLY A 133 -25.83 8.57 17.46
C GLY A 133 -26.79 9.76 17.57
N LEU A 134 -27.83 9.84 16.72
CA LEU A 134 -28.89 10.86 16.79
C LEU A 134 -30.03 10.46 17.74
N PHE A 135 -30.14 9.17 18.09
CA PHE A 135 -31.19 8.62 18.97
C PHE A 135 -30.72 8.38 20.42
N MET A 136 -29.49 8.76 20.76
CA MET A 136 -28.90 8.68 22.10
C MET A 136 -28.66 10.08 22.65
#